data_AF-A0A178URT2-F1
#
_entry.id   AF-A0A178URT2-F1
#
_cell.length_a   1.000
_cell.length_b   1.000
_cell.length_c   1.000
_cell.angle_alpha   90.00
_cell.angle_beta   90.00
_cell.angle_gamma   90.00
#
_symmetry.space_group_name_H-M   'P 1'
#
loop_
_entity.id
_entity.type
_entity.pdbx_description
1 polymer ?
#
loop_
_entity_poly.entity_id
_entity_poly.type
_entity_poly.pdbx_seq_one_letter_code
_entity_poly.pdbx_strand_id
1 'polypeptide(L)'
;MPPSNYIAGLGRGAAGFTTRSDIGPARANGDGDADVNHKFDDFEGHDAGLFANAESDDQDKEADAIWDAIDRRMDSRRKDRREAKLKQEIENYRASNPKVSGQFVDLTRKLHTLSEDEWDSIPEIGNYSHRLY
;
A
#
# COMPACT_ATOMS: atom_id res chain seq x y z
N MET A 1 -18.40 -1.60 -17.94
CA MET A 1 -19.41 -1.04 -17.04
C MET A 1 -20.39 -2.16 -16.69
N PRO A 2 -20.56 -2.55 -15.42
CA PRO A 2 -21.47 -3.63 -15.07
C PRO A 2 -22.94 -3.23 -15.36
N PRO A 3 -23.82 -4.18 -15.71
CA PRO A 3 -25.21 -3.90 -16.01
C PRO A 3 -25.99 -3.42 -14.76
N SER A 4 -27.04 -2.62 -14.98
CA SER A 4 -27.75 -1.82 -13.96
C SER A 4 -28.26 -2.56 -12.72
N ASN A 5 -28.36 -3.89 -12.73
CA ASN A 5 -28.87 -4.71 -11.63
C ASN A 5 -27.84 -5.74 -11.13
N TYR A 6 -26.57 -5.58 -11.49
CA TYR A 6 -25.51 -6.46 -11.02
C TYR A 6 -25.21 -6.17 -9.54
N ILE A 7 -25.48 -7.16 -8.69
CA ILE A 7 -25.03 -7.18 -7.30
C ILE A 7 -23.85 -8.16 -7.23
N ALA A 8 -22.67 -7.66 -6.85
CA ALA A 8 -21.47 -8.46 -6.73
C ALA A 8 -21.68 -9.61 -5.72
N GLY A 9 -21.26 -10.83 -6.08
CA GLY A 9 -21.40 -12.04 -5.23
C GLY A 9 -22.78 -12.73 -5.27
N LEU A 10 -23.87 -11.99 -5.46
CA LEU A 10 -25.23 -12.53 -5.41
C LEU A 10 -25.54 -13.49 -6.57
N GLY A 11 -25.12 -13.16 -7.79
CA GLY A 11 -25.34 -13.99 -8.99
C GLY A 11 -24.57 -15.32 -9.02
N ARG A 12 -23.64 -15.55 -8.08
CA ARG A 12 -22.92 -16.83 -7.91
C ARG A 12 -23.39 -17.62 -6.69
N GLY A 13 -24.42 -17.18 -5.98
CA GLY A 13 -24.91 -17.85 -4.76
C GLY A 13 -23.99 -17.69 -3.55
N ALA A 14 -23.12 -16.68 -3.52
CA ALA A 14 -22.28 -16.41 -2.36
C ALA A 14 -23.14 -15.82 -1.23
N ALA A 15 -23.47 -16.66 -0.24
CA ALA A 15 -23.96 -16.21 1.06
C ALA A 15 -22.79 -16.29 2.06
N GLY A 16 -22.43 -15.18 2.69
CA GLY A 16 -21.40 -15.17 3.73
C GLY A 16 -21.84 -16.03 4.91
N PHE A 17 -21.02 -17.00 5.31
CA PHE A 17 -21.24 -17.77 6.53
C PHE A 17 -20.86 -16.92 7.74
N THR A 18 -21.80 -16.70 8.66
CA THR A 18 -21.56 -15.95 9.90
C THR A 18 -20.66 -16.78 10.83
N THR A 19 -19.39 -16.43 10.88
CA THR A 19 -18.42 -16.88 11.88
C THR A 19 -18.51 -15.99 13.13
N ARG A 20 -17.89 -16.43 14.23
CA ARG A 20 -17.81 -15.66 15.48
C ARG A 20 -17.16 -14.28 15.31
N SER A 21 -16.40 -14.07 14.22
CA SER A 21 -15.78 -12.80 13.85
C SER A 21 -16.76 -11.82 13.20
N ASP A 22 -17.88 -12.28 12.63
CA ASP A 22 -18.91 -11.43 12.01
C ASP A 22 -19.80 -10.71 13.05
N ILE A 23 -19.72 -11.14 14.31
CA ILE A 23 -20.31 -10.46 15.47
C ILE A 23 -19.22 -9.61 16.15
N GLY A 24 -18.56 -8.76 15.36
CA GLY A 24 -17.69 -7.70 15.88
C GLY A 24 -18.49 -6.58 16.55
N PRO A 25 -17.88 -5.77 17.44
CA PRO A 25 -18.60 -4.76 18.20
C PRO A 25 -19.03 -3.63 17.27
N ALA A 26 -20.35 -3.43 17.14
CA ALA A 26 -20.99 -2.33 16.42
C ALA A 26 -20.67 -2.21 14.90
N ARG A 27 -21.57 -2.78 14.10
CA ARG A 27 -21.89 -2.47 12.70
C ARG A 27 -21.16 -1.26 12.09
N ALA A 28 -20.13 -1.53 11.29
CA ALA A 28 -19.71 -0.66 10.20
C ALA A 28 -20.04 -1.38 8.88
N ASN A 29 -20.75 -0.68 8.01
CA ASN A 29 -21.22 -1.19 6.72
C ASN A 29 -20.05 -1.38 5.74
N GLY A 30 -20.10 -2.46 4.97
CA GLY A 30 -19.62 -2.48 3.59
C GLY A 30 -18.18 -2.93 3.35
N ASP A 31 -18.10 -3.99 2.54
CA ASP A 31 -17.02 -4.34 1.61
C ASP A 31 -16.01 -5.40 2.09
N GLY A 32 -16.06 -6.50 1.35
CA GLY A 32 -15.48 -7.79 1.70
C GLY A 32 -14.02 -7.97 1.33
N ASP A 33 -13.48 -9.07 1.86
CA ASP A 33 -12.33 -9.83 1.38
C ASP A 33 -11.15 -8.98 0.89
N ALA A 34 -10.66 -8.10 1.75
CA ALA A 34 -9.37 -7.49 1.56
C ALA A 34 -8.41 -8.14 2.55
N ASP A 35 -7.77 -9.25 2.15
CA ASP A 35 -6.54 -9.83 2.74
C ASP A 35 -6.15 -9.17 4.06
N VAL A 36 -6.84 -9.61 5.13
CA VAL A 36 -6.80 -8.97 6.46
C VAL A 36 -5.41 -9.15 7.08
N ASN A 37 -4.62 -10.09 6.55
CA ASN A 37 -3.34 -10.48 7.11
C ASN A 37 -2.21 -9.49 6.78
N HIS A 38 -2.31 -8.71 5.69
CA HIS A 38 -1.28 -7.71 5.35
C HIS A 38 -1.50 -6.31 5.94
N LYS A 39 -2.67 -6.03 6.54
CA LYS A 39 -2.94 -4.76 7.24
C LYS A 39 -2.97 -4.88 8.76
N PHE A 40 -2.77 -6.10 9.27
CA PHE A 40 -2.73 -6.39 10.68
C PHE A 40 -1.27 -6.62 11.07
N ASP A 41 -0.76 -5.81 11.98
CA ASP A 41 0.50 -6.03 12.67
C ASP A 41 0.19 -6.62 14.06
N ASP A 42 0.98 -7.61 14.51
CA ASP A 42 0.73 -8.30 15.79
C ASP A 42 0.86 -7.36 17.01
N PHE A 43 1.61 -6.27 16.89
CA PHE A 43 1.81 -5.29 17.94
C PHE A 43 0.84 -4.11 17.81
N GLU A 44 0.76 -3.49 16.64
CA GLU A 44 -0.04 -2.27 16.42
C GLU A 44 -1.50 -2.56 16.01
N GLY A 45 -1.82 -3.81 15.68
CA GLY A 45 -3.14 -4.21 15.25
C GLY A 45 -3.44 -3.74 13.82
N HIS A 46 -4.68 -3.31 13.57
CA HIS A 46 -5.12 -2.89 12.25
C HIS A 46 -4.86 -1.38 12.03
N ASP A 47 -4.09 -1.04 11.00
CA ASP A 47 -3.66 0.35 10.69
C ASP A 47 -4.76 1.23 10.04
N ALA A 48 -6.02 0.81 10.03
CA ALA A 48 -7.08 1.70 9.55
C ALA A 48 -7.42 2.73 10.63
N GLY A 49 -6.88 3.94 10.47
CA GLY A 49 -7.16 5.12 11.30
C GLY A 49 -8.64 5.29 11.62
N LEU A 50 -9.06 4.72 12.75
CA LEU A 50 -10.46 4.56 13.18
C LEU A 50 -11.21 5.89 13.28
N PHE A 51 -10.47 6.97 13.55
CA PHE A 51 -11.02 8.30 13.79
C PHE A 51 -10.89 9.24 12.57
N ALA A 52 -10.31 8.78 11.46
CA ALA A 52 -10.05 9.65 10.30
C ALA A 52 -11.31 10.20 9.61
N ASN A 53 -12.47 9.54 9.80
CA ASN A 53 -13.74 9.95 9.21
C ASN A 53 -14.67 10.72 10.18
N ALA A 54 -14.22 10.98 11.42
CA ALA A 54 -15.00 11.79 12.35
C ALA A 54 -14.93 13.27 11.96
N GLU A 55 -16.02 14.01 12.16
CA GLU A 55 -16.01 15.46 11.99
C GLU A 55 -15.13 16.08 13.09
N SER A 56 -14.06 16.78 12.69
CA SER A 56 -13.16 17.48 13.61
C SER A 56 -13.53 18.95 13.71
N ASP A 57 -13.68 19.47 14.93
CA ASP A 57 -13.92 20.89 15.17
C ASP A 57 -12.60 21.68 15.35
N ASP A 58 -12.70 22.98 15.66
CA ASP A 58 -11.51 23.81 15.86
C ASP A 58 -10.81 23.53 17.22
N GLN A 59 -11.51 22.95 18.20
CA GLN A 59 -10.93 22.53 19.47
C GLN A 59 -10.09 21.26 19.27
N ASP A 60 -10.56 20.32 18.44
CA ASP A 60 -9.81 19.11 18.09
C ASP A 60 -8.47 19.47 17.43
N LYS A 61 -8.47 20.43 16.51
CA LYS A 61 -7.23 20.90 15.85
C LYS A 61 -6.28 21.58 16.84
N GLU A 62 -6.79 22.35 17.79
CA GLU A 62 -5.97 22.97 18.83
C GLU A 62 -5.37 21.89 19.75
N ALA A 63 -6.15 20.89 20.12
CA ALA A 63 -5.69 19.75 20.89
C ALA A 63 -4.58 19.00 20.14
N ASP A 64 -4.77 18.66 18.86
CA ASP A 64 -3.77 18.02 18.02
C ASP A 64 -2.47 18.84 17.96
N ALA A 65 -2.57 20.16 17.80
CA ALA A 65 -1.40 21.04 17.78
C ALA A 65 -0.62 21.03 19.11
N ILE A 66 -1.32 20.96 20.25
CA ILE A 66 -0.70 20.88 21.58
C ILE A 66 -0.02 19.53 21.78
N TRP A 67 -0.70 18.43 21.43
CA TRP A 67 -0.14 17.07 21.54
C TRP A 67 1.10 16.90 20.67
N ASP A 68 1.03 17.35 19.41
CA ASP A 68 2.18 17.40 18.50
C ASP A 68 3.36 18.18 19.11
N ALA A 69 3.10 19.31 19.76
CA ALA A 69 4.14 20.12 20.37
C ALA A 69 4.82 19.39 21.55
N ILE A 70 4.04 18.63 22.33
CA ILE A 70 4.55 17.79 23.42
C ILE A 70 5.45 16.70 22.84
N ASP A 71 5.01 15.96 21.84
CA ASP A 71 5.80 14.88 21.23
C ASP A 71 7.10 15.39 20.62
N ARG A 72 7.03 16.51 19.88
CA ARG A 72 8.22 17.20 19.34
C ARG A 72 9.20 17.57 20.46
N ARG A 73 8.69 18.06 21.60
CA ARG A 73 9.53 18.42 22.76
C ARG A 73 10.15 17.18 23.40
N MET A 74 9.39 16.10 23.58
CA MET A 74 9.87 14.84 24.15
C MET A 74 11.01 14.25 23.31
N ASP A 75 10.92 14.38 21.99
CA ASP A 75 11.93 13.88 21.06
C ASP A 75 13.10 14.83 20.80
N SER A 76 12.97 16.12 21.13
CA SER A 76 13.90 17.20 20.78
C SER A 76 15.39 16.87 20.96
N ARG A 77 15.78 16.26 22.09
CA ARG A 77 17.20 16.00 22.41
C ARG A 77 17.83 14.87 21.62
N ARG A 78 17.03 13.93 21.11
CA ARG A 78 17.54 12.72 20.42
C ARG A 78 17.15 12.70 18.95
N LYS A 79 16.25 13.59 18.52
CA LYS A 79 15.75 13.71 17.16
C LYS A 79 16.89 13.80 16.14
N ASP A 80 17.77 14.80 16.25
CA ASP A 80 18.85 15.00 15.28
C ASP A 80 19.75 13.77 15.13
N ARG A 81 20.12 13.13 16.24
CA ARG A 81 20.96 11.93 16.21
C ARG A 81 20.22 10.72 15.66
N ARG A 82 18.93 10.56 15.99
CA ARG A 82 18.09 9.46 15.50
C ARG A 82 17.88 9.60 14.00
N GLU A 83 17.49 10.79 13.54
CA GLU A 83 17.27 11.10 12.13
C GLU A 83 18.56 11.02 11.32
N ALA A 84 19.69 11.50 11.84
CA ALA A 84 20.97 11.38 11.16
C ALA A 84 21.38 9.90 10.97
N LYS A 85 21.23 9.07 12.01
CA LYS A 85 21.50 7.62 11.91
C LYS A 85 20.54 6.93 10.95
N LEU A 86 19.24 7.20 11.07
CA LEU A 86 18.21 6.63 10.20
C LEU A 86 18.46 7.02 8.73
N LYS A 87 18.82 8.28 8.48
CA LYS A 87 19.16 8.76 7.14
C LYS A 87 20.37 8.03 6.57
N GLN A 88 21.46 7.90 7.35
CA GLN A 88 22.65 7.16 6.92
C GLN A 88 22.35 5.69 6.67
N GLU A 89 21.55 5.06 7.52
CA GLU A 89 21.15 3.66 7.38
C GLU A 89 20.29 3.44 6.13
N ILE A 90 19.31 4.33 5.89
CA ILE A 90 18.49 4.30 4.67
C ILE A 90 19.36 4.50 3.43
N GLU A 91 20.32 5.42 3.46
CA GLU A 91 21.24 5.68 2.35
C GLU A 91 22.11 4.45 2.05
N ASN A 92 22.74 3.87 3.08
CA ASN A 92 23.54 2.66 2.97
C ASN A 92 22.70 1.47 2.47
N TYR A 93 21.48 1.33 2.97
CA TYR A 93 20.56 0.29 2.54
C TYR A 93 20.15 0.48 1.07
N ARG A 94 19.83 1.69 0.64
CA ARG A 94 19.48 1.98 -0.77
C ARG A 94 20.67 1.79 -1.72
N ALA A 95 21.88 2.08 -1.25
CA ALA A 95 23.10 1.85 -2.03
C ALA A 95 23.40 0.35 -2.21
N SER A 96 23.21 -0.44 -1.16
CA SER A 96 23.44 -1.91 -1.19
C SER A 96 22.28 -2.69 -1.80
N ASN A 97 21.05 -2.21 -1.65
CA ASN A 97 19.82 -2.79 -2.18
C ASN A 97 19.07 -1.77 -3.06
N PRO A 98 19.59 -1.47 -4.27
CA PRO A 98 18.88 -0.61 -5.19
C PRO A 98 17.54 -1.26 -5.56
N LYS A 99 16.46 -0.47 -5.52
CA LYS A 99 15.15 -0.94 -6.00
C LYS A 99 15.28 -1.44 -7.43
N VAL A 100 14.56 -2.52 -7.76
CA VAL A 100 14.57 -3.11 -9.10
C VAL A 100 14.27 -2.06 -10.16
N SER A 101 13.25 -1.22 -9.95
CA SER A 101 12.94 -0.10 -10.86
C SER A 101 14.09 0.90 -11.04
N GLY A 102 14.90 1.11 -9.99
CA GLY A 102 16.10 1.94 -10.02
C GLY A 102 17.21 1.38 -10.91
N GLN A 103 17.36 0.05 -10.93
CA GLN A 103 18.36 -0.65 -11.75
C GLN A 103 18.07 -0.50 -13.25
N PHE A 104 16.79 -0.38 -13.62
CA PHE A 104 16.35 -0.28 -15.02
C PHE A 104 16.15 1.16 -15.51
N VAL A 105 16.40 2.21 -14.72
CA VAL A 105 16.13 3.61 -15.10
C VAL A 105 16.85 4.03 -16.39
N ASP A 106 18.10 3.63 -16.56
CA ASP A 106 18.85 3.97 -17.77
C ASP A 106 18.35 3.19 -18.99
N LEU A 107 17.85 1.96 -18.78
CA LEU A 107 17.25 1.15 -19.83
C LEU A 107 15.88 1.70 -20.23
N THR A 108 15.04 2.13 -19.27
CA THR A 108 13.75 2.76 -19.56
C THR A 108 13.91 4.11 -20.26
N ARG A 109 14.96 4.89 -19.93
CA ARG A 109 15.29 6.11 -20.68
C ARG A 109 15.71 5.81 -22.13
N LYS A 110 16.53 4.78 -22.35
CA LYS A 110 16.91 4.34 -23.70
C LYS A 110 15.72 3.82 -24.49
N LEU A 111 14.73 3.23 -23.83
CA LEU A 111 13.51 2.75 -24.47
C LEU A 111 12.73 3.86 -25.19
N HIS A 112 12.85 5.12 -24.75
CA HIS A 112 12.23 6.27 -25.42
C HIS A 112 12.79 6.54 -26.83
N THR A 113 13.99 6.04 -27.16
CA THR A 113 14.56 6.26 -28.50
C THR A 113 14.00 5.31 -29.56
N LEU A 114 13.20 4.30 -29.16
CA LEU A 114 12.54 3.38 -30.09
C LEU A 114 11.31 4.05 -30.72
N SER A 115 11.18 3.91 -32.02
CA SER A 115 10.03 4.38 -32.79
C SER A 115 8.82 3.44 -32.66
N GLU A 116 7.62 3.97 -32.91
CA GLU A 116 6.38 3.18 -32.87
C GLU A 116 6.40 2.01 -33.87
N ASP A 117 6.99 2.21 -35.06
CA ASP A 117 7.17 1.15 -36.06
C ASP A 117 8.06 0.00 -35.56
N GLU A 118 9.09 0.30 -34.75
CA GLU A 118 9.95 -0.71 -34.12
C GLU A 118 9.23 -1.45 -32.98
N TRP A 119 8.31 -0.77 -32.29
CA TRP A 119 7.42 -1.39 -31.30
C TRP A 119 6.43 -2.37 -31.93
N ASP A 120 5.84 -2.00 -33.06
CA ASP A 120 4.89 -2.83 -33.80
C ASP A 120 5.57 -4.04 -34.47
N SER A 121 6.87 -3.95 -34.69
CA SER A 121 7.68 -5.03 -35.28
C SER A 121 8.15 -6.08 -34.26
N ILE A 122 7.80 -5.95 -32.98
CA ILE A 122 8.16 -6.93 -31.94
C ILE A 122 7.42 -8.25 -32.21
N PRO A 123 8.14 -9.38 -32.41
CA PRO A 123 7.50 -10.65 -32.69
C PRO A 123 6.84 -11.24 -31.44
N GLU A 124 5.72 -11.93 -31.64
CA GLU A 124 5.09 -12.73 -30.61
C GLU A 124 5.97 -13.91 -30.20
N ILE A 125 5.80 -14.33 -28.95
CA ILE A 125 6.63 -15.34 -28.33
C ILE A 125 6.30 -16.74 -28.92
N GLY A 126 7.13 -17.24 -29.83
CA GLY A 126 7.03 -18.61 -30.34
C GLY A 126 7.53 -19.65 -29.32
N ASN A 127 7.11 -20.92 -29.39
CA ASN A 127 7.59 -21.97 -28.47
C ASN A 127 9.12 -22.22 -28.62
N TYR A 128 9.96 -21.57 -27.80
CA TYR A 128 11.41 -21.85 -27.70
C TYR A 128 11.74 -23.02 -26.76
N SER A 129 10.76 -23.56 -26.04
CA SER A 129 10.94 -24.78 -25.26
C SER A 129 10.73 -26.02 -26.14
N HIS A 130 11.60 -26.25 -27.11
CA HIS A 130 11.82 -27.61 -27.63
C HIS A 130 12.57 -28.44 -26.57
N ARG A 131 12.00 -28.60 -25.37
CA ARG A 131 12.28 -29.77 -24.54
C ARG A 131 11.27 -30.84 -24.95
N LEU A 132 11.56 -31.46 -26.09
CA LEU A 132 11.06 -32.79 -26.41
C LEU A 132 11.98 -33.78 -25.70
N TYR A 133 11.58 -34.21 -24.51
CA TYR A 133 11.94 -35.51 -23.95
C TYR A 133 10.77 -36.00 -23.08
#